data_AF-A0A7S2H929-F1
#
_entry.id   AF-A0A7S2H929-F1
#
_cell.length_a   1.000
_cell.length_b   1.000
_cell.length_c   1.000
_cell.angle_alpha   90.00
_cell.angle_beta   90.00
_cell.angle_gamma   90.00
#
_symmetry.space_group_name_H-M   'P 1'
#
loop_
_entity.id
_entity.type
_entity.pdbx_description
1 polymer ?
#
loop_
_entity_poly.entity_id
_entity_poly.type
_entity_poly.pdbx_seq_one_letter_code
_entity_poly.pdbx_strand_id
1 'polypeptide(L)'
;MHLLRLLQEEVETHPQRRERFVHAYLAGFGVPLELFSQTLLHLRPTACADDVGTVSSWRTASWTHPDLHTFRMGAYHAGVGWKRVSGDMLTTSPITWASGPGAAPSRPAQYKGAMWPMPANMDPRDSEAGVLPSGCSLRFGHAAGRTRQALGYRVRELVPVDCGEVTAQADERGYVRVAPFPRDSLFSLTERDWLLYHEVDLALFHNNLQENVGLRVAAWRRATRSRRSRCVGGG
;
A
#
# COMPACT_ATOMS: atom_id res chain seq x y z
N MET A 1 -11.46 -1.66 -2.62
CA MET A 1 -12.16 -1.94 -3.90
C MET A 1 -12.37 -0.69 -4.76
N HIS A 2 -12.60 0.49 -4.19
CA HIS A 2 -12.72 1.74 -4.97
C HIS A 2 -11.42 2.12 -5.73
N LEU A 3 -10.24 1.84 -5.15
CA LEU A 3 -8.95 2.24 -5.72
C LEU A 3 -8.69 1.67 -7.12
N LEU A 4 -9.02 0.41 -7.38
CA LEU A 4 -8.84 -0.21 -8.70
C LEU A 4 -9.78 0.40 -9.75
N ARG A 5 -11.03 0.69 -9.39
CA ARG A 5 -11.98 1.33 -10.30
C ARG A 5 -11.50 2.70 -10.74
N LEU A 6 -10.89 3.48 -9.84
CA LEU A 6 -10.30 4.77 -10.22
C LEU A 6 -9.25 4.60 -11.32
N LEU A 7 -8.38 3.59 -11.22
CA LEU A 7 -7.40 3.33 -12.27
C LEU A 7 -8.07 2.86 -13.57
N GLN A 8 -9.03 1.94 -13.50
CA GLN A 8 -9.70 1.37 -14.67
C GLN A 8 -10.57 2.41 -15.41
N GLU A 9 -11.29 3.25 -14.68
CA GLU A 9 -12.30 4.14 -15.25
C GLU A 9 -11.76 5.55 -15.51
N GLU A 10 -10.87 6.05 -14.65
CA GLU A 10 -10.42 7.43 -14.71
C GLU A 10 -9.00 7.60 -15.27
N VAL A 11 -8.19 6.55 -15.34
CA VAL A 11 -6.83 6.64 -15.91
C VAL A 11 -6.72 5.81 -17.17
N GLU A 12 -6.97 4.51 -17.08
CA GLU A 12 -6.74 3.53 -18.14
C GLU A 12 -7.48 3.85 -19.43
N THR A 13 -8.72 4.33 -19.38
CA THR A 13 -9.52 4.66 -20.57
C THR A 13 -9.26 6.06 -21.14
N HIS A 14 -8.41 6.86 -20.50
CA HIS A 14 -8.26 8.29 -20.80
C HIS A 14 -6.81 8.64 -21.21
N PRO A 15 -6.47 8.62 -22.52
CA PRO A 15 -5.09 8.84 -23.00
C PRO A 15 -4.41 10.09 -22.44
N GLN A 16 -5.12 11.22 -22.42
CA GLN A 16 -4.60 12.50 -21.89
C GLN A 16 -4.30 12.47 -20.38
N ARG A 17 -5.00 11.60 -19.63
CA ARG A 17 -4.73 11.41 -18.20
C ARG A 17 -3.56 10.45 -18.01
N ARG A 18 -3.45 9.39 -18.83
CA ARG A 18 -2.28 8.49 -18.84
C ARG A 18 -0.98 9.21 -19.15
N GLU A 19 -1.01 10.19 -20.05
CA GLU A 19 0.17 11.03 -20.34
C GLU A 19 0.68 11.81 -19.12
N ARG A 20 -0.24 12.19 -18.23
CA ARG A 20 0.05 12.91 -16.98
C ARG A 20 0.19 11.99 -15.77
N PHE A 21 -0.11 10.71 -15.94
CA PHE A 21 -0.05 9.73 -14.88
C PHE A 21 1.41 9.33 -14.61
N VAL A 22 1.85 9.61 -13.39
CA VAL A 22 3.19 9.25 -12.94
C VAL A 22 3.18 7.81 -12.42
N HIS A 23 2.40 7.57 -11.36
CA HIS A 23 2.37 6.30 -10.66
C HIS A 23 1.19 6.24 -9.68
N ALA A 24 0.73 5.04 -9.33
CA ALA A 24 -0.24 4.82 -8.26
C ALA A 24 0.29 3.91 -7.15
N TYR A 25 0.26 4.42 -5.92
CA TYR A 25 0.58 3.66 -4.70
C TYR A 25 -0.69 3.11 -4.08
N LEU A 26 -0.90 1.79 -4.18
CA LEU A 26 -2.05 1.09 -3.61
C LEU A 26 -1.65 0.42 -2.28
N ALA A 27 -1.29 1.26 -1.30
CA ALA A 27 -0.90 0.84 0.05
C ALA A 27 -2.02 0.05 0.75
N GLY A 28 -1.70 -1.01 1.49
CA GLY A 28 -2.66 -1.88 2.19
C GLY A 28 -3.66 -2.63 1.29
N PHE A 29 -3.46 -2.66 -0.02
CA PHE A 29 -4.41 -3.27 -0.96
C PHE A 29 -3.77 -4.43 -1.74
N GLY A 30 -4.54 -5.49 -2.00
CA GLY A 30 -4.13 -6.60 -2.85
C GLY A 30 -4.53 -6.33 -4.29
N VAL A 31 -3.55 -6.30 -5.20
CA VAL A 31 -3.78 -6.02 -6.62
C VAL A 31 -3.44 -7.27 -7.43
N PRO A 32 -4.42 -7.97 -8.00
CA PRO A 32 -4.14 -9.16 -8.80
C PRO A 32 -3.29 -8.83 -10.03
N LEU A 33 -2.24 -9.60 -10.30
CA LEU A 33 -1.38 -9.37 -11.47
C LEU A 33 -2.12 -9.58 -12.79
N GLU A 34 -3.11 -10.47 -12.82
CA GLU A 34 -3.99 -10.69 -13.99
C GLU A 34 -4.70 -9.39 -14.44
N LEU A 35 -4.92 -8.44 -13.52
CA LEU A 35 -5.55 -7.16 -13.84
C LEU A 35 -4.86 -6.43 -15.00
N PHE A 36 -3.53 -6.52 -15.08
CA PHE A 36 -2.69 -5.83 -16.06
C PHE A 36 -2.68 -6.46 -17.45
N SER A 37 -3.23 -7.66 -17.60
CA SER A 37 -3.45 -8.29 -18.92
C SER A 37 -4.91 -8.25 -19.36
N GLN A 38 -5.83 -7.95 -18.43
CA GLN A 38 -7.27 -8.01 -18.68
C GLN A 38 -7.93 -6.63 -18.81
N THR A 39 -7.61 -5.70 -17.90
CA THR A 39 -8.34 -4.42 -17.81
C THR A 39 -7.43 -3.20 -17.73
N LEU A 40 -6.24 -3.31 -17.14
CA LEU A 40 -5.22 -2.26 -17.12
C LEU A 40 -4.18 -2.54 -18.20
N LEU A 41 -4.53 -2.30 -19.46
CA LEU A 41 -3.70 -2.65 -20.63
C LEU A 41 -2.56 -1.67 -20.88
N HIS A 42 -2.67 -0.43 -20.39
CA HIS A 42 -1.68 0.63 -20.62
C HIS A 42 -0.87 0.94 -19.36
N LEU A 43 -1.46 0.77 -18.18
CA LEU A 43 -0.73 0.79 -16.91
C LEU A 43 -0.01 -0.54 -16.70
N ARG A 44 1.09 -0.53 -15.93
CA ARG A 44 1.89 -1.75 -15.68
C ARG A 44 2.22 -1.94 -14.19
N PRO A 45 2.52 -3.17 -13.76
CA PRO A 45 3.19 -3.38 -12.48
C PRO A 45 4.53 -2.65 -12.47
N THR A 46 4.91 -2.12 -11.31
CA THR A 46 6.23 -1.52 -11.12
C THR A 46 7.32 -2.58 -11.05
N ALA A 47 8.43 -2.35 -11.73
CA ALA A 47 9.65 -3.15 -11.60
C ALA A 47 10.70 -2.43 -10.74
N CYS A 48 10.82 -1.09 -10.84
CA CYS A 48 11.81 -0.31 -10.11
C CYS A 48 11.31 1.07 -9.63
N ALA A 49 12.18 1.76 -8.88
CA ALA A 49 11.85 3.00 -8.17
C ALA A 49 11.48 4.18 -9.07
N ASP A 50 12.02 4.25 -10.29
CA ASP A 50 11.85 5.38 -11.21
C ASP A 50 10.93 5.07 -12.41
N ASP A 51 10.29 3.90 -12.41
CA ASP A 51 9.24 3.56 -13.38
C ASP A 51 8.11 4.60 -13.36
N VAL A 52 7.55 4.87 -14.53
CA VAL A 52 6.40 5.76 -14.71
C VAL A 52 5.31 5.07 -15.51
N GLY A 53 4.05 5.48 -15.35
CA GLY A 53 2.94 4.75 -15.94
C GLY A 53 2.62 3.46 -15.20
N THR A 54 3.08 3.32 -13.95
CA THR A 54 3.02 2.06 -13.21
C THR A 54 2.20 2.12 -11.93
N VAL A 55 1.94 0.95 -11.38
CA VAL A 55 1.24 0.75 -10.10
C VAL A 55 2.16 -0.02 -9.17
N SER A 56 2.19 0.36 -7.90
CA SER A 56 2.77 -0.42 -6.80
C SER A 56 1.69 -0.76 -5.80
N SER A 57 1.83 -1.92 -5.17
CA SER A 57 0.88 -2.37 -4.16
C SER A 57 1.63 -3.14 -3.09
N TRP A 58 1.22 -2.98 -1.84
CA TRP A 58 1.72 -3.79 -0.75
C TRP A 58 0.64 -3.96 0.29
N ARG A 59 0.80 -5.01 1.08
CA ARG A 59 0.06 -5.24 2.31
C ARG A 59 1.07 -5.63 3.35
N THR A 60 1.17 -4.84 4.40
CA THR A 60 2.19 -5.08 5.41
C THR A 60 1.66 -6.03 6.47
N ALA A 61 2.50 -6.95 6.90
CA ALA A 61 2.22 -7.89 7.98
C ALA A 61 3.52 -8.19 8.73
N SER A 62 3.51 -8.41 10.04
CA SER A 62 4.73 -8.88 10.70
C SER A 62 5.07 -10.31 10.27
N TRP A 63 6.30 -10.72 10.54
CA TRP A 63 6.73 -12.11 10.43
C TRP A 63 5.92 -13.10 11.26
N THR A 64 5.32 -12.63 12.36
CA THR A 64 4.51 -13.47 13.26
C THR A 64 3.04 -13.55 12.85
N HIS A 65 2.60 -12.72 11.89
CA HIS A 65 1.21 -12.69 11.49
C HIS A 65 0.79 -13.97 10.75
N PRO A 66 -0.27 -14.66 11.20
CA PRO A 66 -0.77 -15.86 10.55
C PRO A 66 -1.23 -15.53 9.13
N ASP A 67 -0.95 -16.43 8.21
CA ASP A 67 -1.43 -16.26 6.85
C ASP A 67 -2.80 -16.91 6.69
N LEU A 68 -3.81 -16.08 6.41
CA LEU A 68 -5.15 -16.56 6.14
C LEU A 68 -5.46 -16.49 4.66
N HIS A 69 -5.93 -17.63 4.13
CA HIS A 69 -6.31 -17.79 2.73
C HIS A 69 -7.34 -16.74 2.26
N THR A 70 -8.27 -16.33 3.12
CA THR A 70 -9.29 -15.32 2.80
C THR A 70 -8.68 -13.97 2.38
N PHE A 71 -7.53 -13.59 2.94
CA PHE A 71 -6.85 -12.36 2.57
C PHE A 71 -6.01 -12.51 1.30
N ARG A 72 -5.79 -13.72 0.80
CA ARG A 72 -5.15 -13.91 -0.51
C ARG A 72 -6.11 -13.72 -1.68
N MET A 73 -7.40 -13.50 -1.42
CA MET A 73 -8.36 -13.21 -2.48
C MET A 73 -8.31 -11.73 -2.87
N GLY A 74 -8.15 -11.49 -4.17
CA GLY A 74 -8.35 -10.19 -4.78
C GLY A 74 -9.70 -10.15 -5.48
N ALA A 75 -10.17 -8.94 -5.76
CA ALA A 75 -11.30 -8.74 -6.65
C ALA A 75 -11.08 -7.49 -7.48
N TYR A 76 -11.59 -7.51 -8.72
CA TYR A 76 -11.59 -6.36 -9.60
C TYR A 76 -12.83 -6.35 -10.50
N HIS A 77 -13.12 -5.19 -11.08
CA HIS A 77 -14.24 -5.05 -12.00
C HIS A 77 -13.80 -5.50 -13.40
N ALA A 78 -14.38 -6.56 -13.94
CA ALA A 78 -14.03 -7.16 -15.23
C ALA A 78 -14.96 -6.68 -16.37
N GLY A 79 -15.44 -5.43 -16.30
CA GLY A 79 -16.33 -4.82 -17.29
C GLY A 79 -17.81 -5.24 -17.16
N VAL A 80 -18.08 -6.53 -17.00
CA VAL A 80 -19.44 -7.09 -16.83
C VAL A 80 -19.85 -7.33 -15.37
N GLY A 81 -18.93 -7.10 -14.43
CA GLY A 81 -19.16 -7.29 -13.01
C GLY A 81 -17.89 -7.56 -12.21
N TRP A 82 -18.06 -7.92 -10.93
CA TRP A 82 -16.95 -8.24 -10.05
C TRP A 82 -16.43 -9.64 -10.27
N LYS A 83 -15.13 -9.76 -10.58
CA LYS A 83 -14.41 -11.02 -10.64
C LYS A 83 -13.56 -11.17 -9.37
N ARG A 84 -13.71 -12.31 -8.69
CA ARG A 84 -12.84 -12.72 -7.59
C ARG A 84 -11.70 -13.57 -8.13
N VAL A 85 -10.51 -13.41 -7.58
CA VAL A 85 -9.31 -14.13 -8.00
C VAL A 85 -8.47 -14.53 -6.80
N SER A 86 -7.84 -15.71 -6.90
CA SER A 86 -6.96 -16.29 -5.88
C SER A 86 -5.54 -16.52 -6.42
N GLY A 87 -5.15 -15.78 -7.47
CA GLY A 87 -3.84 -15.90 -8.11
C GLY A 87 -2.82 -14.90 -7.56
N ASP A 88 -1.73 -14.72 -8.31
CA ASP A 88 -0.62 -13.87 -7.90
C ASP A 88 -1.03 -12.41 -7.69
N MET A 89 -0.52 -11.85 -6.59
CA MET A 89 -0.75 -10.45 -6.22
C MET A 89 0.52 -9.63 -6.47
N LEU A 90 0.33 -8.44 -7.04
CA LEU A 90 1.37 -7.43 -7.09
C LEU A 90 1.77 -7.08 -5.66
N THR A 91 3.05 -7.30 -5.38
CA THR A 91 3.67 -7.03 -4.09
C THR A 91 4.97 -6.29 -4.33
N THR A 92 5.00 -5.01 -4.03
CA THR A 92 6.15 -4.12 -4.16
C THR A 92 6.64 -3.74 -2.77
N SER A 93 7.93 -3.91 -2.50
CA SER A 93 8.53 -3.38 -1.27
C SER A 93 8.47 -1.84 -1.30
N PRO A 94 7.82 -1.18 -0.33
CA PRO A 94 7.76 0.28 -0.25
C PRO A 94 9.07 0.91 0.24
N ILE A 95 10.15 0.13 0.32
CA ILE A 95 11.49 0.58 0.73
C ILE A 95 12.46 0.45 -0.43
N THR A 96 12.53 -0.74 -1.04
CA THR A 96 13.46 -1.01 -2.16
C THR A 96 12.82 -0.75 -3.52
N TRP A 97 11.49 -0.67 -3.58
CA TRP A 97 10.69 -0.59 -4.81
C TRP A 97 10.81 -1.79 -5.74
N ALA A 98 11.46 -2.86 -5.29
CA ALA A 98 11.49 -4.14 -5.97
C ALA A 98 10.14 -4.85 -5.80
N SER A 99 9.69 -5.53 -6.85
CA SER A 99 8.43 -6.26 -6.86
C SER A 99 8.63 -7.78 -6.96
N GLY A 100 7.67 -8.51 -6.42
CA GLY A 100 7.54 -9.95 -6.58
C GLY A 100 8.12 -10.77 -5.42
N PRO A 101 7.70 -12.05 -5.33
CA PRO A 101 8.21 -12.97 -4.33
C PRO A 101 9.67 -13.31 -4.64
N GLY A 102 10.57 -13.11 -3.66
CA GLY A 102 12.02 -13.26 -3.84
C GLY A 102 12.80 -11.96 -4.02
N ALA A 103 12.13 -10.80 -3.94
CA ALA A 103 12.83 -9.53 -3.77
C ALA A 103 13.72 -9.57 -2.52
N ALA A 104 14.96 -9.09 -2.65
CA ALA A 104 15.90 -9.05 -1.54
C ALA A 104 15.32 -8.24 -0.36
N PRO A 105 15.57 -8.67 0.89
CA PRO A 105 15.20 -7.88 2.05
C PRO A 105 15.85 -6.50 2.00
N SER A 106 15.12 -5.49 2.48
CA SER A 106 15.69 -4.16 2.72
C SER A 106 16.67 -4.16 3.88
N ARG A 107 17.65 -3.27 3.81
CA ARG A 107 18.59 -3.00 4.90
C ARG A 107 17.97 -2.05 5.94
N PRO A 108 18.31 -2.17 7.23
CA PRO A 108 17.87 -1.28 8.31
C PRO A 108 17.98 0.20 7.98
N ALA A 109 19.13 0.63 7.45
CA ALA A 109 19.39 2.03 7.10
C ALA A 109 18.52 2.57 5.94
N GLN A 110 17.80 1.70 5.22
CA GLN A 110 16.87 2.11 4.17
C GLN A 110 15.46 2.37 4.72
N TYR A 111 15.14 1.92 5.94
CA TYR A 111 13.89 2.27 6.58
C TYR A 111 13.87 3.75 6.93
N LYS A 112 12.84 4.45 6.47
CA LYS A 112 12.63 5.87 6.80
C LYS A 112 11.23 6.11 7.36
N GLY A 113 10.50 5.04 7.62
CA GLY A 113 9.15 5.08 8.14
C GLY A 113 9.06 5.46 9.61
N ALA A 114 7.82 5.61 10.06
CA ALA A 114 7.47 5.76 11.46
C ALA A 114 6.12 5.09 11.71
N MET A 115 5.76 4.83 12.96
CA MET A 115 4.48 4.22 13.31
C MET A 115 3.57 5.20 14.04
N TRP A 116 2.27 4.96 13.94
CA TRP A 116 1.30 5.58 14.83
C TRP A 116 1.38 4.92 16.21
N PRO A 117 1.75 5.64 17.28
CA PRO A 117 1.61 5.13 18.64
C PRO A 117 0.12 5.01 19.01
N MET A 118 -0.18 4.26 20.08
CA MET A 118 -1.51 4.29 20.68
C MET A 118 -1.87 5.73 21.10
N PRO A 119 -3.08 6.24 20.77
CA PRO A 119 -3.52 7.54 21.25
C PRO A 119 -3.52 7.59 22.78
N ALA A 120 -3.04 8.69 23.35
CA ALA A 120 -2.89 8.82 24.81
C ALA A 120 -4.22 8.77 25.57
N ASN A 121 -5.33 9.06 24.89
CA ASN A 121 -6.69 8.99 25.41
C ASN A 121 -7.46 7.75 24.92
N MET A 122 -6.75 6.73 24.43
CA MET A 122 -7.33 5.45 24.05
C MET A 122 -6.94 4.38 25.07
N ASP A 123 -7.95 3.72 25.61
CA ASP A 123 -7.79 2.48 26.38
C ASP A 123 -8.23 1.32 25.48
N PRO A 124 -7.29 0.59 24.83
CA PRO A 124 -7.63 -0.57 24.03
C PRO A 124 -8.11 -1.67 24.99
N ARG A 125 -9.43 -1.81 25.17
CA ARG A 125 -9.96 -2.91 25.98
C ARG A 125 -9.51 -4.24 25.36
N ASP A 126 -8.85 -5.09 26.15
CA ASP A 126 -8.37 -6.42 25.71
C ASP A 126 -9.47 -7.25 25.03
N SER A 127 -10.74 -7.02 25.39
CA SER A 127 -11.92 -7.67 24.79
C SER A 127 -12.26 -7.21 23.36
N GLU A 128 -11.70 -6.10 22.88
CA GLU A 128 -12.01 -5.49 21.56
C GLU A 128 -10.89 -5.71 20.54
N ALA A 129 -9.68 -6.10 20.97
CA ALA A 129 -8.54 -6.37 20.10
C ALA A 129 -8.66 -7.75 19.42
N GLY A 130 -8.69 -7.78 18.09
CA GLY A 130 -8.69 -9.01 17.28
C GLY A 130 -10.04 -9.73 17.12
N VAL A 131 -11.13 -9.16 17.65
CA VAL A 131 -12.51 -9.73 17.54
C VAL A 131 -13.39 -8.96 16.55
N LEU A 132 -13.12 -7.67 16.35
CA LEU A 132 -13.85 -6.84 15.40
C LEU A 132 -13.25 -6.96 14.00
N PRO A 133 -14.01 -6.77 12.91
CA PRO A 133 -13.43 -6.65 11.57
C PRO A 133 -12.70 -5.31 11.39
N SER A 134 -11.62 -5.30 10.64
CA SER A 134 -10.73 -4.14 10.34
C SER A 134 -11.35 -2.79 9.97
N GLY A 135 -12.50 -2.79 9.29
CA GLY A 135 -13.26 -1.56 9.07
C GLY A 135 -13.86 -0.95 10.35
N CYS A 136 -13.94 -1.75 11.42
CA CYS A 136 -14.43 -1.40 12.73
C CYS A 136 -13.27 -1.06 13.68
N SER A 137 -12.12 -1.74 13.71
CA SER A 137 -11.05 -1.43 14.70
C SER A 137 -10.41 -0.05 14.56
N LEU A 138 -10.14 0.45 13.35
CA LEU A 138 -9.73 1.85 13.14
C LEU A 138 -10.89 2.85 13.30
N ARG A 139 -12.13 2.36 13.23
CA ARG A 139 -13.31 3.09 13.71
C ARG A 139 -13.55 2.85 15.21
N PHE A 140 -12.64 2.19 15.90
CA PHE A 140 -12.70 1.87 17.32
C PHE A 140 -14.01 1.14 17.73
N GLY A 141 -14.48 0.25 16.84
CA GLY A 141 -15.59 -0.66 17.06
C GLY A 141 -16.92 0.03 17.33
N HIS A 142 -17.55 -0.40 18.43
CA HIS A 142 -18.80 0.16 18.94
C HIS A 142 -18.70 1.66 19.26
N ALA A 143 -17.50 2.24 19.43
CA ALA A 143 -17.36 3.68 19.68
C ALA A 143 -17.89 4.52 18.51
N ALA A 144 -17.45 4.27 17.28
CA ALA A 144 -18.02 4.93 16.09
C ALA A 144 -19.44 4.44 15.76
N GLY A 145 -19.81 3.22 16.14
CA GLY A 145 -21.18 2.74 16.00
C GLY A 145 -22.19 3.52 16.87
N ARG A 146 -21.74 4.07 18.00
CA ARG A 146 -22.55 4.84 18.96
C ARG A 146 -22.59 6.33 18.68
N THR A 147 -21.68 6.85 17.86
CA THR A 147 -21.65 8.28 17.54
C THR A 147 -21.14 8.55 16.12
N ARG A 148 -21.78 9.49 15.43
CA ARG A 148 -21.30 10.03 14.16
C ARG A 148 -20.28 11.18 14.35
N GLN A 149 -19.97 11.53 15.60
CA GLN A 149 -19.01 12.57 15.91
C GLN A 149 -17.58 12.03 15.89
N ALA A 150 -16.62 12.92 15.69
CA ALA A 150 -15.21 12.57 15.84
C ALA A 150 -14.94 12.05 17.25
N LEU A 151 -14.22 10.93 17.35
CA LEU A 151 -13.94 10.25 18.62
C LEU A 151 -12.94 11.02 19.50
N GLY A 152 -12.30 12.07 18.96
CA GLY A 152 -11.42 12.95 19.71
C GLY A 152 -10.09 12.32 20.12
N TYR A 153 -9.71 11.16 19.55
CA TYR A 153 -8.39 10.57 19.78
C TYR A 153 -7.27 11.49 19.30
N ARG A 154 -6.21 11.57 20.09
CA ARG A 154 -5.07 12.45 19.81
C ARG A 154 -3.77 11.66 19.80
N VAL A 155 -3.06 11.76 18.69
CA VAL A 155 -1.66 11.38 18.57
C VAL A 155 -0.85 12.65 18.38
N ARG A 156 0.23 12.82 19.15
CA ARG A 156 1.08 14.02 19.08
C ARG A 156 2.04 13.98 17.91
N GLU A 157 2.67 12.83 17.70
CA GLU A 157 3.67 12.63 16.65
C GLU A 157 3.75 11.14 16.26
N LEU A 158 4.31 10.88 15.09
CA LEU A 158 4.71 9.52 14.70
C LEU A 158 5.98 9.14 15.46
N VAL A 159 6.08 7.86 15.83
CA VAL A 159 7.22 7.36 16.60
C VAL A 159 8.17 6.59 15.67
N PRO A 160 9.49 6.86 15.70
CA PRO A 160 10.47 6.05 14.99
C PRO A 160 10.39 4.59 15.39
N VAL A 161 10.70 3.69 14.46
CA VAL A 161 10.65 2.25 14.69
C VAL A 161 12.06 1.70 14.67
N ASP A 162 12.39 0.86 15.66
CA ASP A 162 13.59 0.02 15.57
C ASP A 162 13.33 -1.13 14.59
N CYS A 163 14.08 -1.16 13.50
CA CYS A 163 13.86 -2.07 12.37
C CYS A 163 14.85 -3.22 12.29
N GLY A 164 15.51 -3.58 13.40
CA GLY A 164 16.32 -4.79 13.54
C GLY A 164 17.41 -4.96 12.46
N GLU A 165 17.78 -6.20 12.12
CA GLU A 165 18.77 -6.52 11.08
C GLU A 165 18.20 -6.55 9.65
N VAL A 166 16.89 -6.71 9.51
CA VAL A 166 16.14 -6.71 8.25
C VAL A 166 14.87 -5.92 8.45
N THR A 167 14.59 -5.00 7.53
CA THR A 167 13.45 -4.09 7.69
C THR A 167 12.17 -4.61 7.07
N ALA A 168 12.21 -5.03 5.80
CA ALA A 168 11.05 -5.48 5.06
C ALA A 168 11.41 -6.41 3.91
N GLN A 169 10.58 -7.41 3.63
CA GLN A 169 10.74 -8.35 2.52
C GLN A 169 9.40 -8.74 1.92
N ALA A 170 9.30 -8.78 0.58
CA ALA A 170 8.12 -9.33 -0.09
C ALA A 170 8.15 -10.87 0.00
N ASP A 171 7.08 -11.48 0.52
CA ASP A 171 6.95 -12.92 0.63
C ASP A 171 6.19 -13.55 -0.55
N GLU A 172 6.24 -14.88 -0.64
CA GLU A 172 5.52 -15.69 -1.65
C GLU A 172 4.00 -15.59 -1.56
N ARG A 173 3.48 -15.03 -0.46
CA ARG A 173 2.05 -14.98 -0.14
C ARG A 173 1.45 -13.61 -0.48
N GLY A 174 2.27 -12.71 -1.01
CA GLY A 174 1.89 -11.38 -1.44
C GLY A 174 1.74 -10.39 -0.28
N TYR A 175 2.55 -10.56 0.77
CA TYR A 175 2.72 -9.60 1.84
C TYR A 175 4.11 -8.96 1.79
N VAL A 176 4.20 -7.74 2.29
CA VAL A 176 5.47 -7.15 2.70
C VAL A 176 5.63 -7.45 4.19
N ARG A 177 6.53 -8.39 4.49
CA ARG A 177 6.84 -8.82 5.85
C ARG A 177 7.79 -7.85 6.52
N VAL A 178 7.47 -7.46 7.74
CA VAL A 178 8.23 -6.51 8.56
C VAL A 178 8.49 -7.08 9.97
N ALA A 179 9.42 -6.47 10.70
CA ALA A 179 9.63 -6.80 12.11
C ALA A 179 8.33 -6.58 12.94
N PRO A 180 8.09 -7.35 14.01
CA PRO A 180 7.00 -7.07 14.93
C PRO A 180 7.14 -5.69 15.56
N PHE A 181 6.04 -4.95 15.67
CA PHE A 181 6.03 -3.62 16.30
C PHE A 181 5.64 -3.70 17.78
N PRO A 182 5.99 -2.68 18.60
CA PRO A 182 5.56 -2.59 19.98
C PRO A 182 4.04 -2.76 20.16
N ARG A 183 3.65 -3.43 21.24
CA ARG A 183 2.24 -3.77 21.53
C ARG A 183 1.35 -2.55 21.72
N ASP A 184 1.94 -1.42 22.09
CA ASP A 184 1.33 -0.10 22.29
C ASP A 184 1.33 0.77 21.02
N SER A 185 1.37 0.14 19.84
CA SER A 185 1.22 0.82 18.55
C SER A 185 -0.14 0.52 17.92
N LEU A 186 -0.66 1.46 17.11
CA LEU A 186 -1.85 1.18 16.30
C LEU A 186 -1.58 0.05 15.30
N PHE A 187 -0.34 -0.13 14.84
CA PHE A 187 -0.01 -1.28 13.99
C PHE A 187 -0.24 -2.60 14.71
N SER A 188 0.28 -2.78 15.94
CA SER A 188 0.11 -4.04 16.67
C SER A 188 -1.36 -4.33 17.01
N LEU A 189 -2.15 -3.29 17.31
CA LEU A 189 -3.59 -3.41 17.50
C LEU A 189 -4.30 -3.90 16.23
N THR A 190 -3.98 -3.27 15.10
CA THR A 190 -4.65 -3.50 13.82
C THR A 190 -4.20 -4.81 13.15
N GLU A 191 -2.94 -5.20 13.33
CA GLU A 191 -2.42 -6.48 12.88
C GLU A 191 -3.19 -7.68 13.45
N ARG A 192 -3.68 -7.58 14.69
CA ARG A 192 -4.53 -8.62 15.30
C ARG A 192 -5.93 -8.67 14.72
N ASP A 193 -6.34 -7.62 14.03
CA ASP A 193 -7.57 -7.52 13.27
C ASP A 193 -7.27 -7.63 11.77
N TRP A 194 -6.50 -8.68 11.43
CA TRP A 194 -6.57 -9.34 10.13
C TRP A 194 -6.37 -8.46 8.88
N LEU A 195 -5.53 -7.41 8.98
CA LEU A 195 -4.85 -6.73 7.87
C LEU A 195 -5.70 -5.98 6.82
N LEU A 196 -6.45 -4.94 7.18
CA LEU A 196 -6.95 -3.96 6.18
C LEU A 196 -6.68 -2.51 6.62
N TYR A 197 -5.44 -2.05 6.52
CA TYR A 197 -5.08 -0.71 7.01
C TYR A 197 -4.19 0.06 6.04
N HIS A 198 -4.83 0.66 5.04
CA HIS A 198 -4.17 1.58 4.09
C HIS A 198 -3.44 2.73 4.80
N GLU A 199 -4.00 3.26 5.88
CA GLU A 199 -3.51 4.47 6.57
C GLU A 199 -2.29 4.19 7.45
N VAL A 200 -2.25 3.01 8.11
CA VAL A 200 -1.10 2.60 8.91
C VAL A 200 0.07 2.24 8.01
N ASP A 201 -0.19 1.56 6.89
CA ASP A 201 0.83 1.27 5.87
C ASP A 201 1.49 2.54 5.32
N LEU A 202 0.73 3.62 5.10
CA LEU A 202 1.31 4.89 4.64
C LEU A 202 2.26 5.50 5.66
N ALA A 203 1.93 5.49 6.96
CA ALA A 203 2.81 6.01 7.99
C ALA A 203 4.12 5.20 8.07
N LEU A 204 4.00 3.87 8.04
CA LEU A 204 5.13 2.94 8.11
C LEU A 204 6.18 3.14 7.01
N PHE A 205 5.85 3.81 5.91
CA PHE A 205 6.80 4.04 4.83
C PHE A 205 6.76 5.50 4.34
N HIS A 206 6.28 6.44 5.15
CA HIS A 206 5.91 7.77 4.66
C HIS A 206 7.09 8.52 4.01
N ASN A 207 8.29 8.52 4.61
CA ASN A 207 9.45 9.17 4.02
C ASN A 207 9.98 8.40 2.80
N ASN A 208 9.93 7.07 2.83
CA ASN A 208 10.29 6.26 1.65
C ASN A 208 9.38 6.62 0.47
N LEU A 209 8.07 6.77 0.72
CA LEU A 209 7.08 7.22 -0.27
C LEU A 209 7.39 8.62 -0.77
N GLN A 210 7.67 9.58 0.12
CA GLN A 210 8.03 10.95 -0.26
C GLN A 210 9.26 10.98 -1.18
N GLU A 211 10.31 10.24 -0.84
CA GLU A 211 11.51 10.13 -1.68
C GLU A 211 11.18 9.53 -3.05
N ASN A 212 10.38 8.46 -3.08
CA ASN A 212 10.04 7.79 -4.32
C ASN A 212 9.14 8.64 -5.22
N VAL A 213 8.20 9.40 -4.65
CA VAL A 213 7.42 10.41 -5.38
C VAL A 213 8.35 11.39 -6.08
N GLY A 214 9.37 11.89 -5.37
CA GLY A 214 10.39 12.76 -5.95
C GLY A 214 11.11 12.12 -7.14
N LEU A 215 11.56 10.86 -6.98
CA LEU A 215 12.23 10.09 -8.04
C LEU A 215 11.34 9.92 -9.28
N ARG A 216 10.09 9.48 -9.10
CA ARG A 216 9.15 9.23 -10.20
C ARG A 216 8.71 10.50 -10.91
N VAL A 217 8.47 11.59 -10.18
CA VAL A 217 8.15 12.89 -10.79
C VAL A 217 9.35 13.39 -11.62
N ALA A 218 10.58 13.22 -11.13
CA ALA A 218 11.77 13.56 -11.90
C ALA A 218 11.88 12.70 -13.17
N ALA A 219 11.66 11.38 -13.07
CA ALA A 219 11.65 10.46 -14.22
C ALA A 219 10.58 10.84 -15.25
N TRP A 220 9.35 11.11 -14.81
CA TRP A 220 8.24 11.52 -15.67
C TRP A 220 8.54 12.84 -16.41
N ARG A 221 9.12 13.82 -15.72
CA ARG A 221 9.55 15.09 -16.34
C ARG A 221 10.61 14.86 -17.42
N ARG A 222 11.59 13.98 -17.18
CA ARG A 222 12.61 13.63 -18.18
C ARG A 222 11.97 12.98 -19.41
N ALA A 223 11.13 11.96 -19.20
CA ALA A 223 10.45 11.24 -20.28
C ALA A 223 9.57 12.17 -21.14
N THR A 224 8.85 13.09 -20.51
CA THR A 224 7.97 14.05 -21.20
C THR A 224 8.75 15.04 -22.07
N ARG A 225 9.90 15.54 -21.59
CA ARG A 225 10.76 16.42 -22.40
C ARG A 225 11.28 15.69 -23.65
N SER A 226 11.79 14.47 -23.49
CA SER A 226 12.31 13.67 -24.60
C SER A 226 11.25 13.41 -25.68
N ARG A 227 9.99 13.17 -25.30
CA ARG A 227 8.88 13.02 -26.25
C ARG A 227 8.62 14.31 -27.04
N ARG A 228 8.59 15.45 -26.36
CA ARG A 228 8.40 16.76 -27.02
C ARG A 228 9.52 17.09 -27.99
N SER A 229 10.78 16.83 -27.62
CA SER A 229 11.93 17.08 -28.51
C SER A 229 11.89 16.22 -29.78
N ARG A 230 11.42 14.95 -29.70
CA ARG A 230 11.27 14.09 -30.88
C ARG A 230 10.15 14.54 -31.82
N CYS A 231 9.09 15.17 -31.31
CA CYS A 231 8.02 15.71 -32.15
C CYS A 231 8.41 16.99 -32.90
N VAL A 232 9.43 17.72 -32.44
CA VAL A 232 9.86 19.00 -33.05
C VAL A 232 10.98 18.82 -34.09
N GLY A 233 11.77 17.75 -34.00
CA GLY A 233 12.91 17.49 -34.90
C GLY A 233 12.62 16.59 -36.12
N GLY A 234 11.36 16.30 -36.42
CA GLY A 234 10.94 15.38 -37.49
C GLY A 234 10.07 16.02 -38.58
N GLY A 235 10.14 17.34 -38.74
CA GLY A 235 9.46 18.10 -39.81
C GLY A 235 10.39 18.48 -40.94
#